data_AF-A0A816RI00-F1
#
_entry.id   AF-A0A816RI00-F1
#
_cell.length_a   1.000
_cell.length_b   1.000
_cell.length_c   1.000
_cell.angle_alpha   90.00
_cell.angle_beta   90.00
_cell.angle_gamma   90.00
#
_symmetry.space_group_name_H-M   'P 1'
#
loop_
_entity.id
_entity.type
_entity.pdbx_description
1 polymer ?
#
loop_
_entity_poly.entity_id
_entity_poly.type
_entity_poly.pdbx_seq_one_letter_code
_entity_poly.pdbx_strand_id
1 'polypeptide(L)'
;MGVSNTFGSNVFDLLVGLALPWFSKALASGEAVHINSNGLMYDSVLLLAIVGITVVSFHRRKWYLDKNLGIFFLAVYGIFVIFSLLIELNVFGFVNPPMC
;
A
#
# COMPACT_ATOMS: atom_id res chain seq x y z
N MET A 1 14.13 -18.37 5.33
CA MET A 1 14.14 -17.57 6.58
C MET A 1 14.00 -16.05 6.33
N GLY A 2 14.46 -15.51 5.20
CA GLY A 2 14.32 -14.07 4.91
C GLY A 2 12.87 -13.59 4.66
N VAL A 3 12.07 -14.36 3.92
CA VAL A 3 10.71 -13.94 3.52
C VAL A 3 9.79 -13.69 4.72
N SER A 4 9.82 -14.54 5.74
CA SER A 4 9.02 -14.37 6.96
C SER A 4 9.45 -13.16 7.78
N ASN A 5 10.75 -12.84 7.82
CA ASN A 5 11.25 -11.65 8.51
C ASN A 5 10.81 -10.37 7.79
N THR A 6 10.86 -10.36 6.45
CA THR A 6 10.37 -9.24 5.65
C THR A 6 8.86 -9.04 5.79
N PHE A 7 8.08 -10.13 5.78
CA PHE A 7 6.63 -10.04 6.03
C PHE A 7 6.31 -9.53 7.44
N GLY A 8 6.99 -10.04 8.47
CA GLY A 8 6.79 -9.61 9.85
C GLY A 8 7.17 -8.15 10.07
N SER A 9 8.31 -7.71 9.54
CA SER A 9 8.78 -6.33 9.67
C SER A 9 7.85 -5.33 8.96
N ASN A 10 7.35 -5.66 7.76
CA ASN A 10 6.43 -4.77 7.03
C ASN A 10 5.07 -4.64 7.71
N VAL A 11 4.52 -5.75 8.23
CA VAL A 11 3.26 -5.72 8.97
C VAL A 11 3.40 -4.94 10.27
N PHE A 12 4.52 -5.12 10.98
CA PHE A 12 4.82 -4.37 12.19
C PHE A 12 4.97 -2.87 11.91
N ASP A 13 5.69 -2.49 10.85
CA ASP A 13 5.89 -1.09 10.47
C ASP A 13 4.57 -0.40 10.09
N LEU A 14 3.66 -1.11 9.41
CA LEU A 14 2.33 -0.58 9.11
C LEU A 14 1.48 -0.38 10.38
N LEU A 15 1.53 -1.31 11.34
CA LEU A 15 0.81 -1.20 12.61
C LEU A 15 1.39 -0.09 13.51
N VAL A 16 2.71 -0.07 13.66
CA VAL A 16 3.39 0.80 14.63
C VAL A 16 3.71 2.16 14.04
N GLY A 17 4.18 2.21 12.80
CA GLY A 17 4.51 3.45 12.10
C GLY A 17 3.29 4.22 11.63
N LEU A 18 2.23 3.52 11.20
CA LEU A 18 1.03 4.18 10.67
C LEU A 18 -0.15 4.14 11.65
N ALA A 19 -0.54 2.98 12.17
CA ALA A 19 -1.79 2.88 12.94
C ALA A 19 -1.69 3.50 14.35
N LEU A 20 -0.56 3.38 15.05
CA LEU A 20 -0.39 3.94 16.39
C LEU A 20 -0.47 5.48 16.45
N PRO A 21 0.22 6.26 15.59
CA PRO A 21 0.09 7.72 15.58
C PRO A 21 -1.32 8.21 15.25
N TRP A 22 -2.01 7.49 14.36
CA TRP A 22 -3.38 7.82 13.99
C TRP A 22 -4.36 7.53 15.13
N PHE A 23 -4.19 6.40 15.81
CA PHE A 23 -4.99 6.04 16.99
C PHE A 23 -4.76 7.02 18.14
N SER A 24 -3.52 7.43 18.39
CA SER A 24 -3.21 8.40 19.45
C SER A 24 -3.78 9.79 19.13
N LYS A 25 -3.73 10.23 17.86
CA LYS A 25 -4.36 11.48 17.42
C LYS A 25 -5.88 11.45 17.59
N ALA A 26 -6.53 10.33 17.25
CA ALA A 26 -7.97 10.16 17.46
C ALA A 26 -8.37 10.24 18.95
N LEU A 27 -7.55 9.64 19.84
CA LEU A 27 -7.74 9.72 21.29
C LEU A 27 -7.51 11.13 21.85
N ALA A 28 -6.52 11.87 21.33
CA ALA A 28 -6.17 13.20 21.80
C ALA A 28 -7.15 14.29 21.33
N SER A 29 -7.71 14.14 20.11
CA SER A 29 -8.63 15.13 19.53
C SER A 29 -10.09 14.95 19.95
N GLY A 30 -10.51 13.78 20.45
CA GLY A 30 -11.88 13.52 20.91
C GLY A 30 -12.97 13.51 19.82
N GLU A 31 -12.66 14.05 18.63
CA GLU A 31 -13.45 13.97 17.39
C GLU A 31 -12.85 12.98 16.39
N ALA A 32 -13.69 12.44 15.51
CA ALA A 32 -13.23 11.62 14.39
C ALA A 32 -12.27 12.45 13.51
N VAL A 33 -11.04 11.97 13.34
CA VAL A 33 -10.05 12.66 12.52
C VAL A 33 -10.56 12.74 11.07
N HIS A 34 -11.02 13.91 10.65
CA HIS A 34 -11.48 14.15 9.29
C HIS A 34 -10.29 14.10 8.33
N ILE A 35 -10.11 12.96 7.67
CA ILE A 35 -9.11 12.77 6.63
C ILE A 35 -9.69 13.34 5.33
N ASN A 36 -9.38 14.59 5.04
CA ASN A 36 -9.78 15.26 3.80
C ASN A 36 -8.82 14.91 2.64
N SER A 37 -8.73 13.64 2.30
CA SER A 37 -7.95 13.19 1.14
C SER A 37 -8.67 12.03 0.48
N ASN A 38 -9.40 12.32 -0.61
CA ASN A 38 -9.93 11.27 -1.49
C ASN A 38 -8.81 10.33 -1.98
N GLY A 39 -7.55 10.81 -2.04
CA GLY A 39 -6.36 10.00 -2.32
C GLY A 39 -6.15 8.82 -1.38
N LEU A 40 -6.51 8.91 -0.08
CA LEU A 40 -6.33 7.81 0.86
C LEU A 40 -7.21 6.60 0.52
N MET A 41 -8.41 6.85 -0.01
CA MET A 41 -9.32 5.78 -0.46
C MET A 41 -8.81 5.13 -1.75
N TYR A 42 -8.24 5.91 -2.68
CA TYR A 42 -7.63 5.36 -3.90
C TYR A 42 -6.38 4.54 -3.57
N ASP A 43 -5.48 5.05 -2.74
CA ASP A 43 -4.27 4.33 -2.35
C ASP A 43 -4.59 3.05 -1.59
N SER A 44 -5.54 3.07 -0.65
CA SER A 44 -5.94 1.87 0.09
C SER A 44 -6.55 0.79 -0.80
N VAL A 45 -7.38 1.16 -1.78
CA VAL A 45 -7.93 0.21 -2.78
C VAL A 45 -6.83 -0.35 -3.67
N LEU A 46 -5.91 0.50 -4.13
CA LEU A 46 -4.77 0.09 -4.97
C LEU A 46 -3.85 -0.88 -4.21
N LEU A 47 -3.60 -0.62 -2.93
CA LEU A 47 -2.81 -1.47 -2.03
C LEU A 47 -3.47 -2.83 -1.84
N LEU A 48 -4.79 -2.86 -1.57
CA LEU A 48 -5.56 -4.10 -1.46
C LEU A 48 -5.53 -4.92 -2.74
N ALA A 49 -5.67 -4.27 -3.90
CA ALA A 49 -5.61 -4.93 -5.19
C ALA A 49 -4.25 -5.63 -5.40
N ILE A 50 -3.14 -5.00 -5.01
CA ILE A 50 -1.80 -5.58 -5.21
C ILE A 50 -1.49 -6.73 -4.27
N VAL A 51 -1.98 -6.66 -3.02
CA VAL A 51 -1.90 -7.79 -2.08
C VAL A 51 -2.66 -8.98 -2.66
N GLY A 52 -3.86 -8.75 -3.20
CA GLY A 52 -4.66 -9.79 -3.87
C GLY A 52 -3.92 -10.43 -5.07
N ILE A 53 -3.40 -9.62 -5.98
CA ILE A 53 -2.63 -10.08 -7.15
C ILE A 53 -1.41 -10.89 -6.70
N THR A 54 -0.73 -10.45 -5.64
CA THR A 54 0.47 -11.11 -5.10
C THR A 54 0.13 -12.49 -4.54
N VAL A 55 -0.92 -12.59 -3.71
CA VAL A 55 -1.38 -13.87 -3.13
C VAL A 55 -1.83 -14.85 -4.22
N VAL A 56 -2.59 -14.38 -5.22
CA VAL A 56 -3.02 -15.22 -6.35
C VAL A 56 -1.82 -15.71 -7.16
N SER A 57 -0.84 -14.86 -7.40
CA SER A 57 0.40 -15.20 -8.13
C SER A 57 1.21 -16.26 -7.39
N PHE A 58 1.32 -16.16 -6.07
CA PHE A 58 1.94 -17.19 -5.22
C PHE A 58 1.17 -18.52 -5.24
N HIS A 59 -0.16 -18.45 -5.19
CA HIS A 59 -1.01 -19.63 -5.21
C HIS A 59 -0.88 -20.41 -6.54
N ARG A 60 -0.85 -19.71 -7.68
CA ARG A 60 -0.66 -20.34 -9.01
C ARG A 60 0.73 -20.96 -9.19
N ARG A 61 1.75 -20.48 -8.48
CA ARG A 61 3.14 -20.98 -8.53
C ARG A 61 3.41 -22.10 -7.51
N LYS A 62 2.37 -22.67 -6.89
CA LYS A 62 2.46 -23.71 -5.85
C LYS A 62 3.37 -23.34 -4.69
N TRP A 63 3.41 -22.07 -4.29
CA TRP A 63 4.22 -21.60 -3.15
C TRP A 63 5.75 -21.71 -3.31
N TYR A 64 6.26 -21.98 -4.52
CA TYR A 64 7.70 -21.96 -4.80
C TYR A 64 8.13 -20.58 -5.30
N LEU A 65 9.07 -19.98 -4.56
CA LEU A 65 9.68 -18.70 -4.91
C LEU A 65 10.80 -18.92 -5.94
N ASP A 66 10.49 -18.69 -7.22
CA ASP A 66 11.45 -18.76 -8.32
C ASP A 66 11.99 -17.36 -8.69
N LYS A 67 13.21 -17.28 -9.26
CA LYS A 67 13.81 -16.00 -9.70
C LYS A 67 12.92 -15.26 -10.70
N ASN A 68 12.22 -15.98 -11.59
CA ASN A 68 11.31 -15.37 -12.54
C ASN A 68 10.07 -14.76 -11.86
N LEU A 69 9.64 -15.34 -10.73
CA LEU A 69 8.55 -14.77 -9.92
C LEU A 69 9.01 -13.50 -9.19
N GLY A 70 10.26 -13.45 -8.73
CA GLY A 70 10.85 -12.25 -8.13
C GLY A 70 10.93 -11.08 -9.11
N ILE A 71 11.38 -11.32 -10.35
CA ILE A 71 11.42 -10.29 -11.41
C ILE A 71 10.00 -9.81 -11.74
N PHE A 72 9.03 -10.71 -11.81
CA PHE A 72 7.63 -10.36 -12.02
C PHE A 72 7.09 -9.44 -10.91
N PHE A 73 7.36 -9.75 -9.64
CA PHE A 73 6.95 -8.87 -8.54
C PHE A 73 7.62 -7.51 -8.57
N LEU A 74 8.90 -7.44 -8.94
CA LEU A 74 9.61 -6.18 -9.10
C LEU A 74 9.00 -5.31 -10.21
N ALA A 75 8.63 -5.92 -11.34
CA ALA A 75 7.97 -5.23 -12.46
C ALA A 75 6.58 -4.73 -12.08
N VAL A 76 5.74 -5.57 -11.44
CA VAL A 76 4.40 -5.19 -10.96
C VAL A 76 4.50 -4.05 -9.94
N TYR A 77 5.48 -4.10 -9.04
CA TYR A 77 5.73 -3.02 -8.09
C TYR A 77 6.11 -1.70 -8.78
N GLY A 78 6.99 -1.74 -9.79
CA GLY A 78 7.35 -0.55 -10.55
C GLY A 78 6.15 0.08 -11.26
N ILE A 79 5.31 -0.73 -11.91
CA ILE A 79 4.08 -0.26 -12.56
C ILE A 79 3.14 0.39 -11.54
N PHE A 80 2.98 -0.22 -10.37
CA PHE A 80 2.15 0.32 -9.30
C PHE A 80 2.64 1.67 -8.81
N VAL A 81 3.93 1.82 -8.51
CA VAL A 81 4.49 3.10 -8.06
C VAL A 81 4.25 4.19 -9.10
N ILE A 82 4.43 3.87 -10.38
CA ILE A 82 4.14 4.79 -11.48
C ILE A 82 2.65 5.16 -11.47
N PHE A 83 1.73 4.20 -11.37
CA PHE A 83 0.30 4.47 -11.31
C PHE A 83 -0.12 5.30 -10.09
N SER A 84 0.38 4.99 -8.89
CA SER A 84 0.16 5.80 -7.67
C SER A 84 0.62 7.23 -7.88
N LEU A 85 1.81 7.43 -8.42
CA LEU A 85 2.34 8.78 -8.71
C LEU A 85 1.49 9.52 -9.74
N LEU A 86 1.01 8.86 -10.80
CA LEU A 86 0.15 9.50 -11.80
C LEU A 86 -1.21 9.91 -11.22
N ILE A 87 -1.75 9.14 -10.27
CA ILE A 87 -2.98 9.47 -9.54
C ILE A 87 -2.75 10.66 -8.61
N GLU A 88 -1.65 10.64 -7.84
CA GLU A 88 -1.27 11.72 -6.93
C GLU A 88 -0.98 13.04 -7.67
N LEU A 89 -0.37 12.94 -8.87
CA LEU A 89 -0.07 14.08 -9.76
C LEU A 89 -1.27 14.56 -10.59
N ASN A 90 -2.49 14.09 -10.29
CA ASN A 90 -3.74 14.55 -10.92
C ASN A 90 -3.81 14.35 -12.46
N VAL A 91 -3.01 13.43 -13.04
CA VAL A 91 -2.93 13.22 -14.49
C VAL A 91 -4.24 12.67 -15.08
N PHE A 92 -4.99 11.88 -14.30
CA PHE A 92 -6.22 11.21 -14.76
C PHE A 92 -7.52 11.91 -14.35
N GLY A 93 -7.44 13.05 -13.66
CA GLY A 93 -8.58 13.85 -13.22
C GLY A 93 -8.24 14.66 -11.96
N PHE A 94 -8.91 15.78 -11.72
CA PHE A 94 -8.78 16.59 -10.49
C PHE A 94 -9.31 15.81 -9.27
N VAL A 95 -8.52 14.90 -8.72
CA VAL A 95 -8.85 14.07 -7.55
C VAL A 95 -8.21 14.64 -6.28
N ASN A 96 -7.06 15.32 -6.39
CA ASN A 96 -6.38 15.94 -5.25
C ASN A 96 -6.41 17.49 -5.32
N PRO A 97 -6.80 18.21 -4.25
CA PRO A 97 -6.56 19.65 -4.13
C PRO A 97 -5.05 19.95 -4.04
N PRO A 98 -4.60 21.20 -4.30
CA PRO A 98 -3.18 21.56 -4.24
C PRO A 98 -2.59 21.21 -2.87
N MET A 99 -1.41 20.59 -2.90
CA MET A 99 -0.59 20.34 -1.72
C MET A 99 -0.26 21.70 -1.08
N CYS A 100 -0.58 21.88 0.20
CA CYS A 100 -0.19 23.07 0.97
C CYS A 100 1.31 23.07 1.28
#